data_AF-A0AA36I3R6-F1
#
_entry.id   AF-A0AA36I3R6-F1
#
_cell.length_a   1.000
_cell.length_b   1.000
_cell.length_c   1.000
_cell.angle_alpha   90.00
_cell.angle_beta   90.00
_cell.angle_gamma   90.00
#
_symmetry.space_group_name_H-M   'P 1'
#
loop_
_entity.id
_entity.type
_entity.pdbx_description
1 polymer ?
#
loop_
_entity_poly.entity_id
_entity_poly.type
_entity_poly.pdbx_seq_one_letter_code
_entity_poly.pdbx_strand_id
1 'polypeptide(L)'
;MPLYEEKFICPFSIRFSQARIRPTFQDGRDVEASMEEVEAVECPVGPLKDRYDMLLRAPFPPIEIIRWWPKLREEDGETLLDENGKTILGEPCWFTFDNRRLYCLQAAAMKNWPCRAAAVVHVMHDLPVSKCAPKKFRTTDLGCSVRISRRDDVVPKATWTWMEAAGQIDRDSEDYRRAMEIIMTDETKEHWSELLDVPSDFTGEGGEDFQLYRPKWEEDREESTVNTRTARRILKAGGCRVSRGGTEAQAAAAAVAAAAAAAAKASSMSSRRTGKEKPEEASQETEGTDAWQVDASRWLW
;
A
#
# COMPACT_ATOMS: atom_id res chain seq x y z
N MET A 1 -4.04 -23.13 -1.88
CA MET A 1 -3.64 -22.44 -0.64
C MET A 1 -4.34 -21.10 -0.60
N PRO A 2 -4.79 -20.65 0.58
CA PRO A 2 -5.29 -19.28 0.73
C PRO A 2 -4.18 -18.29 0.31
N LEU A 3 -4.57 -17.18 -0.31
CA LEU A 3 -3.64 -16.14 -0.79
C LEU A 3 -3.09 -15.27 0.36
N TYR A 4 -3.63 -15.44 1.56
CA TYR A 4 -3.32 -14.67 2.75
C TYR A 4 -3.47 -15.52 4.01
N GLU A 5 -2.88 -15.04 5.10
CA GLU A 5 -3.14 -15.52 6.46
C GLU A 5 -3.66 -14.41 7.35
N GLU A 6 -4.51 -14.75 8.32
CA GLU A 6 -5.03 -13.79 9.28
C GLU A 6 -4.07 -13.68 10.47
N LYS A 7 -3.61 -12.46 10.75
CA LYS A 7 -2.65 -12.19 11.85
C LYS A 7 -3.09 -11.00 12.68
N PHE A 8 -2.59 -10.93 13.90
CA PHE A 8 -2.63 -9.72 14.72
C PHE A 8 -1.35 -8.91 14.57
N ILE A 9 -1.51 -7.60 14.39
CA ILE A 9 -0.39 -6.64 14.32
C ILE A 9 -0.83 -5.29 14.88
N CYS A 10 0.12 -4.54 15.44
CA CYS A 10 -0.11 -3.15 15.80
C CYS A 10 -0.38 -2.27 14.56
N PRO A 11 -1.48 -1.49 14.51
CA PRO A 11 -1.76 -0.60 13.37
C PRO A 11 -0.67 0.44 13.09
N PHE A 12 0.07 0.86 14.11
CA PHE A 12 1.16 1.85 13.96
C PHE A 12 2.43 1.28 13.32
N SER A 13 2.60 -0.05 13.33
CA SER A 13 3.69 -0.76 12.65
C SER A 13 3.43 -0.93 11.13
N ILE A 14 2.24 -0.54 10.65
CA ILE A 14 1.88 -0.61 9.23
C ILE A 14 2.01 0.77 8.60
N ARG A 15 2.65 0.81 7.42
CA ARG A 15 2.88 1.99 6.60
C ARG A 15 1.79 2.15 5.52
N PHE A 16 1.50 3.39 5.17
CA PHE A 16 0.63 3.72 4.04
C PHE A 16 1.34 3.41 2.72
N SER A 17 0.66 2.76 1.77
CA SER A 17 1.25 2.53 0.44
C SER A 17 1.26 3.77 -0.44
N GLN A 18 0.33 4.72 -0.21
CA GLN A 18 0.15 5.93 -1.03
C GLN A 18 0.13 7.16 -0.13
N ALA A 19 0.72 8.26 -0.61
CA ALA A 19 0.77 9.54 0.11
C ALA A 19 -0.59 10.27 0.21
N ARG A 20 -1.65 9.80 -0.46
CA ARG A 20 -2.97 10.45 -0.46
C ARG A 20 -4.10 9.44 -0.34
N ILE A 21 -5.08 9.75 0.51
CA ILE A 21 -6.37 9.06 0.59
C ILE A 21 -7.52 10.01 0.32
N ARG A 22 -8.59 9.46 -0.28
CA ARG A 22 -9.86 10.18 -0.40
C ARG A 22 -10.55 10.26 0.97
N PRO A 23 -11.29 11.34 1.27
CA PRO A 23 -12.03 11.49 2.51
C PRO A 23 -13.26 10.55 2.60
N THR A 24 -13.59 9.83 1.52
CA THR A 24 -14.71 8.89 1.47
C THR A 24 -14.27 7.49 1.02
N PHE A 25 -14.99 6.48 1.49
CA PHE A 25 -14.92 5.09 1.02
C PHE A 25 -15.57 4.93 -0.37
N GLN A 26 -15.49 3.72 -0.94
CA GLN A 26 -16.07 3.44 -2.26
C GLN A 26 -17.60 3.39 -2.25
N ASP A 27 -18.21 3.03 -1.11
CA ASP A 27 -19.66 3.12 -0.85
C ASP A 27 -20.15 4.57 -0.64
N GLY A 28 -19.23 5.54 -0.57
CA GLY A 28 -19.55 6.94 -0.31
C GLY A 28 -19.61 7.32 1.16
N ARG A 29 -19.38 6.39 2.10
CA ARG A 29 -19.27 6.72 3.53
C ARG A 29 -18.05 7.61 3.79
N ASP A 30 -18.18 8.55 4.72
CA ASP A 30 -17.06 9.38 5.16
C ASP A 30 -16.09 8.58 6.01
N VAL A 31 -14.79 8.75 5.75
CA VAL A 31 -13.72 8.04 6.47
C VAL A 31 -13.73 8.37 7.96
N GLU A 32 -13.93 9.64 8.30
CA GLU A 32 -14.02 10.11 9.70
C GLU A 32 -15.22 9.51 10.42
N ALA A 33 -16.36 9.35 9.74
CA ALA A 33 -17.55 8.75 10.36
C ALA A 33 -17.30 7.26 10.68
N SER A 34 -16.71 6.51 9.75
CA SER A 34 -16.37 5.11 10.00
C SER A 34 -15.23 4.91 11.00
N MET A 35 -14.39 5.93 11.22
CA MET A 35 -13.39 5.91 12.28
C MET A 35 -14.04 5.92 13.67
N GLU A 36 -15.15 6.65 13.86
CA GLU A 36 -15.91 6.64 15.12
C GLU A 36 -16.62 5.30 15.40
N GLU A 37 -16.88 4.53 14.35
CA GLU A 37 -17.47 3.18 14.45
C GLU A 37 -16.43 2.10 14.83
N VAL A 38 -15.12 2.42 14.86
CA VAL A 38 -14.10 1.45 15.28
C VAL A 38 -14.11 1.31 16.79
N GLU A 39 -14.46 0.12 17.27
CA GLU A 39 -14.52 -0.19 18.70
C GLU A 39 -13.18 -0.71 19.21
N ALA A 40 -12.72 -0.16 20.34
CA ALA A 40 -11.61 -0.73 21.10
C ALA A 40 -12.17 -1.65 22.19
N VAL A 41 -11.90 -2.95 22.08
CA VAL A 41 -12.32 -3.95 23.06
C VAL A 41 -11.11 -4.50 23.80
N GLU A 42 -11.29 -4.94 25.03
CA GLU A 42 -10.21 -5.56 25.79
C GLU A 42 -9.73 -6.86 25.11
N CYS A 43 -8.42 -7.09 25.08
CA CYS A 43 -7.89 -8.35 24.55
C CYS A 43 -8.36 -9.55 25.40
N PRO A 44 -8.79 -10.66 24.76
CA PRO A 44 -9.09 -11.90 25.48
C PRO A 44 -7.87 -12.43 26.23
N VAL A 45 -8.11 -13.12 27.34
CA VAL A 45 -7.06 -13.75 28.15
C VAL A 45 -6.28 -14.76 27.31
N GLY A 46 -4.95 -14.73 27.43
CA GLY A 46 -4.05 -15.64 26.72
C GLY A 46 -2.85 -14.91 26.13
N PRO A 47 -2.12 -15.54 25.18
CA PRO A 47 -0.89 -14.99 24.59
C PRO A 47 -1.08 -13.62 23.93
N LEU A 48 -2.31 -13.32 23.48
CA LEU A 48 -2.64 -12.03 22.88
C LEU A 48 -2.59 -10.90 23.92
N LYS A 49 -3.08 -11.13 25.14
CA LYS A 49 -3.09 -10.14 26.24
C LYS A 49 -1.69 -9.80 26.75
N ASP A 50 -0.77 -10.75 26.65
CA ASP A 50 0.64 -10.53 27.02
C ASP A 50 1.28 -9.46 26.11
N ARG A 51 0.88 -9.45 24.84
CA ARG A 51 1.43 -8.56 23.81
C ARG A 51 0.64 -7.26 23.64
N TYR A 52 -0.68 -7.32 23.70
CA TYR A 52 -1.57 -6.20 23.43
C TYR A 52 -2.58 -6.01 24.57
N ASP A 53 -2.90 -4.76 24.85
CA ASP A 53 -3.88 -4.38 25.87
C ASP A 53 -5.32 -4.44 25.32
N MET A 54 -5.48 -4.09 24.05
CA MET A 54 -6.76 -3.97 23.37
C MET A 54 -6.72 -4.41 21.90
N LEU A 55 -7.90 -4.76 21.40
CA LEU A 55 -8.17 -5.13 20.04
C LEU A 55 -9.11 -4.12 19.38
N LEU A 56 -8.81 -3.73 18.15
CA LEU A 56 -9.69 -2.92 17.33
C LEU A 56 -10.65 -3.78 16.51
N ARG A 57 -11.96 -3.57 16.72
CA ARG A 57 -13.04 -4.14 15.91
C ARG A 57 -13.57 -3.06 14.98
N ALA A 58 -13.34 -3.22 13.68
CA ALA A 58 -13.74 -2.26 12.68
C ALA A 58 -15.04 -2.68 11.96
N PRO A 59 -15.86 -1.73 11.49
CA PRO A 59 -17.09 -1.98 10.72
C PRO A 59 -16.79 -2.32 9.24
N PHE A 60 -15.57 -2.77 8.94
CA PHE A 60 -15.11 -3.09 7.60
C PHE A 60 -14.23 -4.35 7.63
N PRO A 61 -14.13 -5.07 6.49
CA PRO A 61 -13.28 -6.25 6.41
C PRO A 61 -11.82 -5.95 6.79
N PRO A 62 -11.08 -6.94 7.34
CA PRO A 62 -9.66 -6.81 7.63
C PRO A 62 -8.87 -6.20 6.47
N ILE A 63 -7.86 -5.39 6.80
CA ILE A 63 -7.02 -4.78 5.77
C ILE A 63 -6.03 -5.79 5.21
N GLU A 64 -5.79 -5.71 3.91
CA GLU A 64 -4.71 -6.49 3.29
C GLU A 64 -3.38 -5.77 3.52
N ILE A 65 -2.37 -6.50 3.99
CA ILE A 65 -1.01 -6.01 4.16
C ILE A 65 0.01 -6.92 3.48
N ILE A 66 1.20 -6.40 3.17
CA ILE A 66 2.32 -7.16 2.63
C ILE A 66 3.65 -6.63 3.18
N ARG A 67 4.64 -7.51 3.36
CA ARG A 67 6.02 -7.11 3.61
C ARG A 67 6.68 -6.70 2.29
N TRP A 68 7.16 -5.47 2.18
CA TRP A 68 7.67 -4.96 0.91
C TRP A 68 8.87 -4.02 1.08
N TRP A 69 9.81 -4.07 0.13
CA TRP A 69 10.95 -3.14 0.04
C TRP A 69 10.55 -1.88 -0.75
N PRO A 70 10.35 -0.73 -0.08
CA PRO A 70 9.99 0.50 -0.76
C PRO A 70 11.16 0.98 -1.62
N LYS A 71 10.85 1.58 -2.77
CA LYS A 71 11.85 2.33 -3.54
C LYS A 71 12.03 3.68 -2.88
N LEU A 72 13.25 4.06 -2.53
CA LEU A 72 13.53 5.38 -2.01
C LEU A 72 13.26 6.42 -3.10
N ARG A 73 12.71 7.56 -2.69
CA ARG A 73 12.34 8.65 -3.59
C ARG A 73 12.78 9.99 -3.03
N GLU A 74 13.09 10.90 -3.93
CA GLU A 74 13.29 12.30 -3.59
C GLU A 74 11.94 13.01 -3.34
N GLU A 75 11.99 14.26 -2.89
CA GLU A 75 10.79 15.07 -2.60
C GLU A 75 9.92 15.31 -3.84
N ASP A 76 10.53 15.33 -5.03
CA ASP A 76 9.85 15.45 -6.32
C ASP A 76 9.13 14.15 -6.75
N GLY A 77 9.39 13.05 -6.03
CA GLY A 77 8.85 11.72 -6.28
C GLY A 77 9.66 10.88 -7.26
N GLU A 78 10.79 11.36 -7.77
CA GLU A 78 11.71 10.58 -8.59
C GLU A 78 12.38 9.48 -7.77
N THR A 79 12.73 8.39 -8.43
CA THR A 79 13.33 7.22 -7.75
C THR A 79 14.81 7.48 -7.53
N LEU A 80 15.27 7.35 -6.29
CA LEU A 80 16.66 7.56 -5.94
C LEU A 80 17.52 6.42 -6.54
N LEU A 81 18.57 6.78 -7.27
CA LEU A 81 19.49 5.85 -7.93
C LEU A 81 20.87 5.91 -7.26
N ASP A 82 21.55 4.77 -7.20
CA ASP A 82 22.95 4.69 -6.77
C ASP A 82 23.92 5.20 -7.84
N GLU A 83 25.22 5.21 -7.53
CA GLU A 83 26.30 5.60 -8.46
C GLU A 83 26.33 4.76 -9.76
N ASN A 84 25.75 3.56 -9.73
CA ASN A 84 25.66 2.64 -10.87
C ASN A 84 24.33 2.77 -11.65
N GLY A 85 23.45 3.69 -11.25
CA GLY A 85 22.13 3.87 -11.85
C GLY A 85 21.08 2.84 -11.41
N LYS A 86 21.35 2.03 -10.37
CA LYS A 86 20.39 1.07 -9.80
C LYS A 86 19.51 1.76 -8.76
N THR A 87 18.22 1.43 -8.76
CA THR A 87 17.28 1.93 -7.75
C THR A 87 17.70 1.55 -6.34
N ILE A 88 17.80 2.54 -5.45
CA ILE A 88 17.99 2.32 -4.02
C ILE A 88 16.67 1.89 -3.39
N LEU A 89 16.71 0.78 -2.66
CA LEU A 89 15.59 0.24 -1.90
C LEU A 89 15.77 0.62 -0.43
N GLY A 90 14.66 0.96 0.24
CA GLY A 90 14.62 1.14 1.68
C GLY A 90 14.52 -0.20 2.40
N GLU A 91 14.45 -0.13 3.73
CA GLU A 91 14.24 -1.29 4.59
C GLU A 91 12.86 -1.92 4.34
N PRO A 92 12.74 -3.25 4.43
CA PRO A 92 11.46 -3.92 4.30
C PRO A 92 10.53 -3.48 5.42
N CYS A 93 9.29 -3.13 5.09
CA CYS A 93 8.28 -2.79 6.08
C CYS A 93 6.90 -3.32 5.69
N TRP A 94 5.97 -3.32 6.65
CA TRP A 94 4.59 -3.72 6.42
C TRP A 94 3.82 -2.58 5.74
N PHE A 95 3.29 -2.82 4.55
CA PHE A 95 2.45 -1.85 3.85
C PHE A 95 1.02 -2.35 3.70
N THR A 96 0.06 -1.44 3.82
CA THR A 96 -1.35 -1.75 3.52
C THR A 96 -1.72 -1.51 2.05
N PHE A 97 -2.65 -2.30 1.54
CA PHE A 97 -3.35 -2.00 0.28
C PHE A 97 -4.57 -1.08 0.45
N ASP A 98 -4.98 -0.83 1.70
CA ASP A 98 -6.23 -0.15 2.09
C ASP A 98 -5.96 1.06 3.00
N ASN A 99 -5.23 2.06 2.50
CA ASN A 99 -4.81 3.23 3.27
C ASN A 99 -5.93 3.95 4.04
N ARG A 100 -7.16 3.99 3.50
CA ARG A 100 -8.33 4.59 4.20
C ARG A 100 -8.72 3.82 5.46
N ARG A 101 -8.71 2.48 5.39
CA ARG A 101 -9.03 1.61 6.52
C ARG A 101 -7.91 1.64 7.56
N LEU A 102 -6.64 1.63 7.11
CA LEU A 102 -5.50 1.79 8.02
C LEU A 102 -5.56 3.12 8.78
N TYR A 103 -5.90 4.23 8.11
CA TYR A 103 -6.08 5.52 8.78
C TYR A 103 -7.13 5.44 9.90
N CYS A 104 -8.29 4.81 9.64
CA CYS A 104 -9.32 4.62 10.68
C CYS A 104 -8.79 3.80 11.87
N LEU A 105 -8.05 2.71 11.61
CA LEU A 105 -7.46 1.87 12.65
C LEU A 105 -6.41 2.62 13.48
N GLN A 106 -5.50 3.35 12.83
CA GLN A 106 -4.48 4.14 13.52
C GLN A 106 -5.10 5.26 14.36
N ALA A 107 -6.09 5.97 13.83
CA ALA A 107 -6.73 7.05 14.55
C ALA A 107 -7.58 6.53 15.73
N ALA A 108 -8.27 5.39 15.58
CA ALA A 108 -8.98 4.73 16.69
C ALA A 108 -8.01 4.20 17.78
N ALA A 109 -6.87 3.64 17.38
CA ALA A 109 -5.81 3.29 18.33
C ALA A 109 -5.28 4.53 19.08
N MET A 110 -5.13 5.66 18.38
CA MET A 110 -4.59 6.90 18.96
C MET A 110 -5.49 7.47 20.05
N LYS A 111 -6.82 7.30 19.95
CA LYS A 111 -7.78 7.69 21.01
C LYS A 111 -7.51 6.99 22.34
N ASN A 112 -6.84 5.84 22.30
CA ASN A 112 -6.49 5.03 23.45
C ASN A 112 -4.97 5.00 23.71
N TRP A 113 -4.19 5.86 23.05
CA TRP A 113 -2.74 5.91 23.26
C TRP A 113 -2.42 6.30 24.72
N PRO A 114 -1.46 5.66 25.40
CA PRO A 114 -0.44 4.71 24.90
C PRO A 114 -0.79 3.22 25.06
N CYS A 115 -2.06 2.81 25.03
CA CYS A 115 -2.39 1.38 25.07
C CYS A 115 -1.87 0.63 23.84
N ARG A 116 -1.38 -0.60 24.05
CA ARG A 116 -0.87 -1.48 22.99
C ARG A 116 -2.05 -2.08 22.23
N ALA A 117 -2.43 -1.45 21.11
CA ALA A 117 -3.56 -1.91 20.29
C ALA A 117 -3.13 -2.90 19.20
N ALA A 118 -3.96 -3.89 18.92
CA ALA A 118 -3.85 -4.80 17.78
C ALA A 118 -5.08 -4.74 16.86
N ALA A 119 -4.88 -5.03 15.58
CA ALA A 119 -5.96 -5.25 14.62
C ALA A 119 -5.74 -6.58 13.87
N VAL A 120 -6.85 -7.19 13.44
CA VAL A 120 -6.82 -8.33 12.51
C VAL A 120 -6.49 -7.82 11.11
N VAL A 121 -5.53 -8.48 10.45
CA VAL A 121 -5.10 -8.16 9.09
C VAL A 121 -4.98 -9.41 8.24
N HIS A 122 -5.13 -9.25 6.93
CA HIS A 122 -4.85 -10.28 5.93
C HIS A 122 -3.43 -10.08 5.39
N VAL A 123 -2.51 -10.93 5.82
CA VAL A 123 -1.11 -10.86 5.38
C VAL A 123 -0.96 -11.62 4.08
N MET A 124 -0.70 -10.88 3.00
CA MET A 124 -0.52 -11.43 1.67
C MET A 124 0.88 -12.02 1.54
N HIS A 125 0.99 -13.25 1.01
CA HIS A 125 2.29 -13.87 0.76
C HIS A 125 2.96 -13.32 -0.49
N ASP A 126 2.17 -12.97 -1.49
CA ASP A 126 2.64 -12.47 -2.77
C ASP A 126 1.85 -11.24 -3.21
N LEU A 127 2.48 -10.43 -4.07
CA LEU A 127 1.77 -9.34 -4.71
C LEU A 127 0.69 -9.89 -5.67
N PRO A 128 -0.58 -9.50 -5.51
CA PRO A 128 -1.60 -9.88 -6.46
C PRO A 128 -1.29 -9.24 -7.82
N VAL A 129 -0.92 -10.07 -8.80
CA VAL A 129 -0.53 -9.68 -10.17
C VAL A 129 -1.61 -8.80 -10.83
N SER A 130 -2.88 -9.04 -10.49
CA SER A 130 -4.03 -8.32 -11.01
C SER A 130 -4.17 -6.86 -10.53
N LYS A 131 -3.62 -6.49 -9.37
CA LYS A 131 -3.95 -5.21 -8.70
C LYS A 131 -3.06 -4.02 -9.10
N CYS A 132 -2.20 -4.15 -10.12
CA CYS A 132 -1.16 -3.14 -10.43
C CYS A 132 -0.39 -2.71 -9.17
N ALA A 133 -0.24 -3.62 -8.21
CA ALA A 133 0.18 -3.34 -6.84
C ALA A 133 1.53 -2.59 -6.74
N PRO A 134 2.55 -2.87 -7.58
CA PRO A 134 3.80 -2.11 -7.55
C PRO A 134 3.65 -0.61 -7.79
N LYS A 135 2.58 -0.17 -8.49
CA LYS A 135 2.33 1.26 -8.73
C LYS A 135 1.75 1.96 -7.50
N LYS A 136 1.21 1.20 -6.54
CA LYS A 136 0.62 1.78 -5.33
C LYS A 136 1.68 2.28 -4.36
N PHE A 137 2.84 1.62 -4.26
CA PHE A 137 3.94 1.98 -3.34
C PHE A 137 4.74 3.19 -3.85
N ARG A 138 4.10 4.36 -3.81
CA ARG A 138 4.68 5.65 -4.22
C ARG A 138 4.49 6.64 -3.07
N THR A 139 5.36 6.51 -2.09
CA THR A 139 5.47 7.44 -0.96
C THR A 139 6.85 8.06 -0.98
N THR A 140 6.94 9.33 -0.57
CA THR A 140 8.20 10.07 -0.41
C THR A 140 8.73 9.97 1.02
N ASP A 141 7.86 9.60 1.96
CA ASP A 141 8.08 9.55 3.40
C ASP A 141 7.99 8.12 3.95
N LEU A 142 8.29 7.12 3.10
CA LEU A 142 8.18 5.69 3.43
C LEU A 142 6.79 5.25 3.93
N GLY A 143 5.75 6.04 3.65
CA GLY A 143 4.39 5.74 4.11
C GLY A 143 4.15 6.04 5.59
N CYS A 144 4.95 6.92 6.19
CA CYS A 144 4.77 7.39 7.57
C CYS A 144 3.55 8.32 7.72
N SER A 145 3.20 9.06 6.67
CA SER A 145 2.08 10.00 6.66
C SER A 145 1.13 9.75 5.50
N VAL A 146 -0.07 10.31 5.60
CA VAL A 146 -1.05 10.32 4.52
C VAL A 146 -1.81 11.64 4.45
N ARG A 147 -1.97 12.17 3.24
CA ARG A 147 -2.77 13.38 2.98
C ARG A 147 -4.23 13.01 2.71
N ILE A 148 -5.15 13.59 3.45
CA ILE A 148 -6.59 13.38 3.30
C ILE A 148 -7.14 14.44 2.35
N SER A 149 -7.45 14.07 1.11
CA SER A 149 -7.89 15.02 0.07
C SER A 149 -8.40 14.34 -1.19
N ARG A 150 -9.20 15.06 -1.97
CA ARG A 150 -9.53 14.70 -3.35
C ARG A 150 -8.34 14.98 -4.26
N ARG A 151 -8.39 14.50 -5.50
CA ARG A 151 -7.30 14.66 -6.47
C ARG A 151 -7.10 16.13 -6.85
N ASP A 152 -8.19 16.87 -6.98
CA ASP A 152 -8.21 18.24 -7.48
C ASP A 152 -8.05 19.29 -6.35
N ASP A 153 -7.97 18.83 -5.10
CA ASP A 153 -7.74 19.69 -3.95
C ASP A 153 -6.26 20.12 -3.94
N VAL A 154 -6.04 21.43 -4.13
CA VAL A 154 -4.72 22.06 -4.10
C VAL A 154 -4.11 21.95 -2.70
N VAL A 155 -4.91 22.24 -1.67
CA VAL A 155 -4.53 22.13 -0.26
C VAL A 155 -5.22 20.90 0.32
N PRO A 156 -4.47 19.97 0.94
CA PRO A 156 -5.09 18.82 1.55
C PRO A 156 -5.98 19.23 2.73
N LYS A 157 -7.11 18.54 2.95
CA LYS A 157 -8.02 18.81 4.07
C LYS A 157 -7.28 18.61 5.41
N ALA A 158 -6.48 17.55 5.47
CA ALA A 158 -5.62 17.23 6.60
C ALA A 158 -4.42 16.39 6.14
N THR A 159 -3.38 16.36 6.95
CA THR A 159 -2.28 15.39 6.86
C THR A 159 -2.28 14.62 8.16
N TRP A 160 -2.20 13.29 8.07
CA TRP A 160 -2.15 12.41 9.22
C TRP A 160 -0.79 11.75 9.32
N THR A 161 -0.18 11.87 10.51
CA THR A 161 1.00 11.14 10.93
C THR A 161 0.75 10.70 12.37
N TRP A 162 0.73 9.39 12.64
CA TRP A 162 0.45 8.91 13.99
C TRP A 162 1.52 9.35 15.00
N MET A 163 2.78 9.51 14.55
CA MET A 163 3.89 9.99 15.41
C MET A 163 3.68 11.43 15.89
N GLU A 164 3.17 12.31 15.02
CA GLU A 164 2.84 13.69 15.41
C GLU A 164 1.67 13.70 16.41
N ALA A 165 0.68 12.84 16.21
CA ALA A 165 -0.45 12.70 17.13
C ALA A 165 -0.01 12.15 18.50
N ALA A 166 0.88 11.15 18.52
CA ALA A 166 1.45 10.58 19.75
C ALA A 166 2.40 11.55 20.48
N GLY A 167 3.07 12.44 19.75
CA GLY A 167 4.06 13.38 20.30
C GLY A 167 3.51 14.43 21.28
N GLN A 168 2.18 14.49 21.45
CA GLN A 168 1.52 15.36 22.42
C GLN A 168 1.55 14.81 23.86
N ILE A 169 2.02 13.57 24.04
CA ILE A 169 1.99 12.83 25.30
C ILE A 169 3.41 12.72 25.86
N ASP A 170 3.51 12.56 27.19
CA ASP A 170 4.77 12.40 27.90
C ASP A 170 5.53 11.15 27.42
N ARG A 171 6.65 11.40 26.72
CA ARG A 171 7.52 10.36 26.14
C ARG A 171 8.28 9.57 27.20
N ASP A 172 8.41 10.13 28.40
CA ASP A 172 9.15 9.49 29.50
C ASP A 172 8.27 8.51 30.28
N SER A 173 6.96 8.43 30.00
CA SER A 173 6.07 7.44 30.60
C SER A 173 6.48 6.01 30.28
N GLU A 174 6.39 5.10 31.26
CA GLU A 174 6.60 3.66 31.07
C GLU A 174 5.64 3.08 30.03
N ASP A 175 4.38 3.53 30.03
CA ASP A 175 3.37 3.03 29.11
C ASP A 175 3.70 3.45 27.67
N TYR A 176 4.22 4.66 27.47
CA TYR A 176 4.71 5.12 26.17
C TYR A 176 5.85 4.23 25.67
N ARG A 177 6.83 3.91 26.53
CA ARG A 177 7.96 3.05 26.17
C ARG A 177 7.51 1.63 25.81
N ARG A 178 6.57 1.05 26.56
CA ARG A 178 5.98 -0.25 26.25
C ARG A 178 5.20 -0.25 24.93
N ALA A 179 4.46 0.81 24.65
CA ALA A 179 3.73 0.97 23.39
C ALA A 179 4.70 1.01 22.20
N MET A 180 5.75 1.83 22.31
CA MET A 180 6.79 1.94 21.28
C MET A 180 7.54 0.62 21.08
N GLU A 181 7.84 -0.12 22.15
CA GLU A 181 8.48 -1.44 22.06
C GLU A 181 7.65 -2.43 21.22
N ILE A 182 6.33 -2.48 21.43
CA ILE A 182 5.45 -3.33 20.61
C ILE A 182 5.45 -2.88 19.15
N ILE A 183 5.38 -1.58 18.88
CA ILE A 183 5.40 -1.05 17.52
C ILE A 183 6.67 -1.49 16.80
N MET A 184 7.82 -1.30 17.44
CA MET A 184 9.13 -1.68 16.90
C MET A 184 9.22 -3.20 16.72
N THR A 185 8.76 -3.98 17.70
CA THR A 185 8.81 -5.46 17.64
C THR A 185 7.95 -6.00 16.50
N ASP A 186 6.79 -5.41 16.21
CA ASP A 186 5.97 -5.82 15.07
C ASP A 186 6.53 -5.32 13.73
N GLU A 187 7.12 -4.13 13.72
CA GLU A 187 7.75 -3.54 12.54
C GLU A 187 8.98 -4.33 12.07
N THR A 188 9.79 -4.85 13.00
CA THR A 188 11.03 -5.57 12.67
C THR A 188 10.80 -6.99 12.18
N LYS A 189 9.62 -7.59 12.39
CA LYS A 189 9.29 -8.93 11.91
C LYS A 189 9.42 -9.02 10.40
N GLU A 190 10.29 -9.91 9.94
CA GLU A 190 10.55 -10.09 8.51
C GLU A 190 9.52 -11.00 7.87
N HIS A 191 9.11 -12.05 8.59
CA HIS A 191 8.21 -13.07 8.08
C HIS A 191 6.85 -13.04 8.77
N TRP A 192 5.79 -13.33 8.02
CA TRP A 192 4.41 -13.31 8.54
C TRP A 192 4.17 -14.35 9.66
N SER A 193 4.98 -15.42 9.70
CA SER A 193 4.88 -16.47 10.72
C SER A 193 5.33 -16.01 12.11
N GLU A 194 6.00 -14.86 12.20
CA GLU A 194 6.40 -14.24 13.47
C GLU A 194 5.28 -13.37 14.07
N LEU A 195 4.24 -13.08 13.28
CA LEU A 195 3.03 -12.41 13.76
C LEU A 195 2.15 -13.42 14.51
N LEU A 196 1.38 -12.92 15.48
CA LEU A 196 0.46 -13.78 16.23
C LEU A 196 -0.70 -14.22 15.36
N ASP A 197 -1.01 -15.52 15.40
CA ASP A 197 -2.15 -16.10 14.70
C ASP A 197 -3.47 -15.60 15.26
N VAL A 198 -4.45 -15.44 14.38
CA VAL A 198 -5.85 -15.23 14.76
C VAL A 198 -6.49 -16.60 15.02
N PRO A 199 -7.01 -16.87 16.23
CA PRO A 199 -7.71 -18.12 16.51
C PRO A 199 -8.91 -18.33 15.57
N SER A 200 -9.15 -19.55 15.10
CA SER A 200 -10.24 -19.84 14.15
C SER A 200 -11.64 -19.54 14.70
N ASP A 201 -11.80 -19.55 16.02
CA ASP A 201 -13.03 -19.20 16.74
C ASP A 201 -13.21 -17.69 16.92
N PHE A 202 -12.16 -16.90 16.69
CA PHE A 202 -12.20 -15.45 16.83
C PHE A 202 -13.08 -14.79 15.76
N THR A 203 -13.15 -15.37 14.57
CA THR A 203 -14.06 -14.93 13.50
C THR A 203 -15.47 -15.45 13.70
N GLY A 204 -15.69 -16.34 14.69
CA GLY A 204 -16.98 -16.73 15.25
C GLY A 204 -17.93 -17.46 14.30
N GLU A 205 -18.35 -18.68 14.69
CA GLU A 205 -19.47 -19.43 14.09
C GLU A 205 -20.84 -18.72 14.20
N GLY A 206 -20.88 -17.53 14.80
CA GLY A 206 -21.98 -16.58 14.74
C GLY A 206 -21.89 -15.64 13.53
N GLY A 207 -21.27 -16.09 12.44
CA GLY A 207 -21.31 -15.44 11.13
C GLY A 207 -22.75 -15.30 10.64
N GLU A 208 -23.48 -14.34 11.20
CA GLU A 208 -24.14 -13.39 10.30
C GLU A 208 -23.00 -12.94 9.40
N ASP A 209 -22.99 -13.50 8.19
CA ASP A 209 -22.06 -13.16 7.13
C ASP A 209 -21.77 -11.67 7.33
N PHE A 210 -20.54 -11.31 7.70
CA PHE A 210 -20.00 -10.02 7.30
C PHE A 210 -20.04 -10.13 5.78
N GLN A 211 -21.22 -9.89 5.21
CA GLN A 211 -21.59 -10.18 3.84
C GLN A 211 -20.50 -9.53 3.05
N LEU A 212 -19.59 -10.39 2.60
CA LEU A 212 -18.27 -10.12 2.09
C LEU A 212 -18.35 -8.84 1.28
N TYR A 213 -18.14 -7.66 1.90
CA TYR A 213 -18.74 -6.37 1.47
C TYR A 213 -18.94 -6.40 -0.04
N ARG A 214 -20.12 -6.86 -0.48
CA ARG A 214 -20.30 -7.20 -1.90
C ARG A 214 -20.54 -5.85 -2.49
N PRO A 215 -19.56 -5.23 -3.17
CA PRO A 215 -19.68 -3.84 -3.47
C PRO A 215 -20.92 -3.71 -4.35
N LYS A 216 -21.91 -2.90 -3.95
CA LYS A 216 -23.26 -2.87 -4.55
C LYS A 216 -23.28 -2.78 -6.09
N TRP A 217 -22.19 -2.30 -6.67
CA TRP A 217 -21.93 -2.26 -8.12
C TRP A 217 -21.72 -3.64 -8.79
N GLU A 218 -21.54 -4.73 -8.06
CA GLU A 218 -21.62 -6.09 -8.61
C GLU A 218 -23.07 -6.56 -8.79
N GLU A 219 -23.98 -6.22 -7.88
CA GLU A 219 -25.40 -6.57 -7.99
C GLU A 219 -26.08 -5.81 -9.15
N ASP A 220 -25.72 -4.53 -9.34
CA ASP A 220 -26.20 -3.74 -10.49
C ASP A 220 -25.66 -4.26 -11.85
N ARG A 221 -24.62 -5.11 -11.84
CA ARG A 221 -24.04 -5.68 -13.06
C ARG A 221 -24.79 -6.92 -13.54
N GLU A 222 -25.35 -7.71 -12.62
CA GLU A 222 -26.13 -8.90 -12.93
C GLU A 222 -27.56 -8.57 -13.39
N GLU A 223 -28.12 -7.40 -13.03
CA GLU A 223 -29.43 -6.95 -13.53
C GLU A 223 -29.39 -6.12 -14.82
N SER A 224 -28.20 -5.85 -15.39
CA SER A 224 -28.09 -5.26 -16.72
C SER A 224 -28.35 -6.30 -17.81
N THR A 225 -29.55 -6.88 -17.83
CA THR A 225 -30.09 -7.46 -19.06
C THR A 225 -30.01 -6.39 -20.13
N VAL A 226 -29.10 -6.63 -21.08
CA VAL A 226 -28.80 -5.76 -22.20
C VAL A 226 -30.11 -5.40 -22.88
N ASN A 227 -30.60 -4.19 -22.60
CA ASN A 227 -31.78 -3.65 -23.26
C ASN A 227 -31.36 -3.32 -24.69
N THR A 228 -31.43 -4.34 -25.56
CA THR A 228 -31.06 -4.36 -26.98
C THR A 228 -31.79 -3.30 -27.84
N ARG A 229 -32.66 -2.48 -27.23
CA ARG A 229 -33.32 -1.34 -27.89
C ARG A 229 -32.43 -0.10 -28.03
N THR A 230 -31.43 0.12 -27.17
CA THR A 230 -30.61 1.34 -27.27
C THR A 230 -29.49 1.22 -28.32
N ALA A 231 -28.96 0.00 -28.54
CA ALA A 231 -27.97 -0.25 -29.58
C ALA A 231 -28.51 -0.11 -31.03
N ARG A 232 -29.83 -0.23 -31.23
CA ARG A 232 -30.45 -0.02 -32.56
C ARG A 232 -30.71 1.45 -32.93
N ARG A 233 -30.63 2.39 -31.98
CA ARG A 233 -30.82 3.82 -32.28
C ARG A 233 -29.54 4.53 -32.74
N ILE A 234 -28.36 4.00 -32.41
CA ILE A 234 -27.08 4.61 -32.78
C ILE A 234 -26.64 4.24 -34.21
N LEU A 235 -27.12 3.12 -34.77
CA LEU A 235 -26.78 2.72 -36.14
C LEU A 235 -27.66 3.36 -37.24
N LYS A 236 -28.63 4.22 -36.90
CA LYS A 236 -29.56 4.80 -37.90
C LYS A 236 -29.51 6.33 -38.05
N ALA A 237 -28.61 7.02 -37.34
CA ALA A 237 -28.51 8.49 -37.37
C ALA A 237 -27.09 9.01 -37.71
N GLY A 238 -26.25 8.19 -38.34
CA GLY A 238 -24.90 8.56 -38.77
C GLY A 238 -24.79 8.98 -40.23
N GLY A 239 -25.73 9.78 -40.73
CA GLY A 239 -25.60 10.45 -42.02
C GLY A 239 -24.81 11.76 -41.87
N CYS A 240 -23.49 11.67 -41.65
CA CYS A 240 -22.61 12.85 -41.65
C CYS A 240 -21.74 12.86 -42.89
N ARG A 241 -21.94 13.91 -43.69
CA ARG A 241 -21.21 14.30 -44.89
C ARG A 241 -19.70 14.32 -44.63
N VAL A 242 -18.95 13.65 -45.51
CA VAL A 242 -17.51 13.83 -45.67
C VAL A 242 -17.27 15.20 -46.32
N SER A 243 -16.88 16.20 -45.52
CA SER A 243 -16.23 17.40 -46.04
C SER A 243 -14.76 17.11 -46.28
N ARG A 244 -14.38 17.04 -47.57
CA ARG A 244 -13.00 17.11 -48.06
C ARG A 244 -12.33 18.38 -47.54
N GLY A 245 -11.24 18.24 -46.79
CA GLY A 245 -10.34 19.34 -46.46
C GLY A 245 -9.39 18.95 -45.34
N GLY A 246 -8.11 18.71 -45.67
CA GLY A 246 -7.06 18.48 -44.66
C GLY A 246 -5.95 17.54 -45.11
N THR A 247 -5.35 17.78 -46.29
CA THR A 247 -4.21 16.99 -46.79
C THR A 247 -2.92 17.21 -45.98
N GLU A 248 -2.82 18.26 -45.16
CA GLU A 248 -1.62 18.53 -44.36
C GLU A 248 -1.56 17.74 -43.04
N ALA A 249 -2.71 17.51 -42.38
CA ALA A 249 -2.73 16.77 -41.11
C ALA A 249 -2.43 15.27 -41.31
N GLN A 250 -2.83 14.69 -42.44
CA GLN A 250 -2.50 13.30 -42.78
C GLN A 250 -1.03 13.13 -43.19
N ALA A 251 -0.41 14.14 -43.81
CA ALA A 251 1.02 14.12 -44.14
C ALA A 251 1.89 14.19 -42.87
N ALA A 252 1.51 15.01 -41.89
CA ALA A 252 2.22 15.10 -40.62
C ALA A 252 2.12 13.79 -39.80
N ALA A 253 0.94 13.16 -39.76
CA ALA A 253 0.76 11.87 -39.09
C ALA A 253 1.57 10.73 -39.74
N ALA A 254 1.67 10.73 -41.07
CA ALA A 254 2.48 9.75 -41.79
C ALA A 254 3.99 9.94 -41.57
N ALA A 255 4.47 11.19 -41.47
CA ALA A 255 5.87 11.50 -41.19
C ALA A 255 6.29 11.06 -39.77
N VAL A 256 5.43 11.26 -38.77
CA VAL A 256 5.70 10.82 -37.38
C VAL A 256 5.73 9.29 -37.29
N ALA A 257 4.82 8.60 -37.98
CA ALA A 257 4.82 7.13 -38.03
C ALA A 257 6.08 6.56 -38.74
N ALA A 258 6.55 7.21 -39.80
CA ALA A 258 7.78 6.82 -40.50
C ALA A 258 9.04 7.02 -39.64
N ALA A 259 9.11 8.13 -38.88
CA ALA A 259 10.22 8.40 -37.97
C ALA A 259 10.28 7.38 -36.81
N ALA A 260 9.13 6.99 -36.25
CA ALA A 260 9.06 5.97 -35.20
C ALA A 260 9.51 4.58 -35.71
N ALA A 261 9.16 4.21 -36.94
CA ALA A 261 9.59 2.95 -37.56
C ALA A 261 11.11 2.92 -37.85
N ALA A 262 11.72 4.07 -38.19
CA ALA A 262 13.16 4.18 -38.40
C ALA A 262 13.94 4.04 -37.08
N ALA A 263 13.46 4.64 -35.98
CA ALA A 263 14.08 4.51 -34.66
C ALA A 263 14.07 3.06 -34.15
N ALA A 264 12.98 2.32 -34.36
CA ALA A 264 12.88 0.91 -33.97
C ALA A 264 13.88 0.01 -34.72
N LYS A 265 14.19 0.32 -36.00
CA LYS A 265 15.20 -0.41 -36.78
C LYS A 265 16.64 -0.11 -36.34
N ALA A 266 16.92 1.10 -35.84
CA ALA A 266 18.24 1.45 -35.34
C ALA A 266 18.58 0.69 -34.04
N SER A 267 17.61 0.51 -33.14
CA SER A 267 17.83 -0.24 -31.89
C SER A 267 18.07 -1.74 -32.11
N SER A 268 17.56 -2.34 -33.19
CA SER A 268 17.75 -3.78 -33.43
C SER A 268 19.13 -4.14 -34.00
N MET A 269 19.94 -3.18 -34.44
CA MET A 269 21.28 -3.43 -35.01
C MET A 269 22.42 -3.34 -33.97
N SER A 270 22.17 -2.83 -32.76
CA SER A 270 23.23 -2.63 -31.75
C SER A 270 23.47 -3.83 -30.81
N SER A 271 22.67 -4.90 -30.86
CA SER A 271 22.77 -6.03 -29.90
C SER A 271 23.65 -7.21 -30.35
N ARG A 272 24.46 -7.04 -31.41
CA ARG A 272 25.25 -8.13 -32.01
C ARG A 272 26.75 -7.85 -32.00
N ARG A 273 27.31 -7.44 -30.85
CA ARG A 273 28.76 -7.42 -30.67
C ARG A 273 29.18 -7.34 -29.20
N THR A 274 29.26 -8.48 -28.54
CA THR A 274 30.25 -8.76 -27.48
C THR A 274 30.22 -10.25 -27.17
N GLY A 275 31.21 -10.96 -27.72
CA GLY A 275 31.56 -12.30 -27.29
C GLY A 275 32.82 -12.25 -26.44
N LYS A 276 32.92 -13.22 -25.52
CA LYS A 276 34.14 -13.74 -24.88
C LYS A 276 34.96 -12.76 -24.04
N GLU A 277 35.01 -13.01 -22.73
CA GLU A 277 36.17 -13.63 -22.08
C GLU A 277 35.82 -14.02 -20.63
N LYS A 278 36.31 -15.20 -20.23
CA LYS A 278 36.14 -15.83 -18.93
C LYS A 278 37.52 -15.77 -18.26
N PRO A 279 37.71 -15.12 -17.11
CA PRO A 279 38.88 -15.33 -16.28
C PRO A 279 38.57 -16.27 -15.12
N GLU A 280 39.63 -16.97 -14.75
CA GLU A 280 39.78 -18.03 -13.78
C GLU A 280 39.59 -17.57 -12.32
N GLU A 281 39.31 -18.58 -11.50
CA GLU A 281 39.30 -18.58 -10.04
C GLU A 281 40.59 -18.02 -9.44
N ALA A 282 40.44 -17.16 -8.44
CA ALA A 282 41.44 -16.96 -7.40
C ALA A 282 40.72 -16.85 -6.05
N SER A 283 40.75 -17.94 -5.31
CA SER A 283 40.36 -18.07 -3.91
C SER A 283 41.34 -17.26 -3.05
N GLN A 284 40.82 -16.29 -2.29
CA GLN A 284 41.52 -15.74 -1.12
C GLN A 284 40.52 -15.59 0.03
N GLU A 285 40.71 -16.46 1.01
CA GLU A 285 40.17 -16.34 2.36
C GLU A 285 40.69 -15.04 2.99
N THR A 286 39.77 -14.21 3.51
CA THR A 286 40.11 -13.19 4.49
C THR A 286 39.12 -13.30 5.64
N GLU A 287 39.61 -13.85 6.75
CA GLU A 287 39.06 -13.66 8.08
C GLU A 287 39.12 -12.17 8.43
N GLY A 288 38.01 -11.61 8.89
CA GLY A 288 37.89 -10.21 9.28
C GLY A 288 36.68 -10.02 10.17
N THR A 289 36.81 -10.43 11.42
CA THR A 289 35.96 -10.00 12.53
C THR A 289 36.08 -8.49 12.70
N ASP A 290 34.99 -7.74 12.57
CA ASP A 290 34.86 -6.47 13.28
C ASP A 290 33.39 -6.08 13.53
N ALA A 291 33.24 -5.42 14.68
CA ALA A 291 32.01 -5.20 15.42
C ALA A 291 31.00 -4.29 14.70
N TRP A 292 29.76 -4.77 14.59
CA TRP A 292 28.61 -3.92 14.31
C TRP A 292 28.14 -3.27 15.61
N GLN A 293 28.66 -2.06 15.87
CA GLN A 293 28.11 -1.15 16.85
C GLN A 293 27.08 -0.28 16.14
N VAL A 294 25.81 -0.69 16.19
CA VAL A 294 24.71 0.03 15.55
C VAL A 294 24.34 1.21 16.44
N ASP A 295 24.69 2.41 15.99
CA ASP A 295 24.37 3.69 16.63
C ASP A 295 22.88 4.02 16.41
N ALA A 296 22.06 3.82 17.46
CA ALA A 296 20.63 4.08 17.46
C ALA A 296 20.25 5.58 17.50
N SER A 297 21.23 6.48 17.36
CA SER A 297 21.02 7.93 17.57
C SER A 297 20.53 8.70 16.33
N ARG A 298 20.19 8.03 15.22
CA ARG A 298 19.95 8.71 13.93
C ARG A 298 18.49 8.97 13.53
N TRP A 299 17.53 8.69 14.42
CA TRP A 299 16.09 8.91 14.16
C TRP A 299 15.50 10.09 14.95
N LEU A 300 16.20 11.23 14.95
CA LEU A 300 15.70 12.50 15.46
C LEU A 300 15.72 13.57 14.35
N TRP A 301 14.80 13.47 13.40
CA TRP A 301 14.34 14.60 12.57
C TRP A 301 12.86 14.37 12.20
#